data_AF-A0A7V6SI55-F1
#
_entry.id   AF-A0A7V6SI55-F1
#
_cell.length_a   1.000
_cell.length_b   1.000
_cell.length_c   1.000
_cell.angle_alpha   90.00
_cell.angle_beta   90.00
_cell.angle_gamma   90.00
#
_symmetry.space_group_name_H-M   'P 1'
#
loop_
_entity.id
_entity.type
_entity.pdbx_description
1 polymer ?
#
loop_
_entity_poly.entity_id
_entity_poly.type
_entity_poly.pdbx_seq_one_letter_code
_entity_poly.pdbx_strand_id
1 'polypeptide(L)'
;MTSNSERATEWAAAYGAGAVTFGAADAAWIGLAARRLYESEMPHLMSSTLSAAPALGFYALYLAGTVHLATRPGEERGMGRRIRDGAILGACAYGAWGLTGAAVLDRFPVSVALIDMAWGAFGTALTAAVAGIAADRVRGRQRSRSLAPSRSPSR
;
A
#
# COMPACT_ATOMS: atom_id res chain seq x y z
N MET A 1 -24.01 16.11 -1.59
CA MET A 1 -23.58 14.71 -1.80
C MET A 1 -22.61 14.70 -2.97
N THR A 2 -21.41 14.11 -2.83
CA THR A 2 -20.48 13.93 -3.96
C THR A 2 -21.10 13.01 -5.00
N SER A 3 -20.93 13.31 -6.28
CA SER A 3 -21.45 12.44 -7.35
C SER A 3 -20.67 11.12 -7.45
N ASN A 4 -21.24 10.11 -8.09
CA ASN A 4 -20.55 8.81 -8.29
C ASN A 4 -19.23 8.97 -9.07
N SER A 5 -19.16 9.91 -10.02
CA SER A 5 -17.93 10.17 -10.79
C SER A 5 -16.85 10.87 -9.96
N GLU A 6 -17.23 11.75 -9.04
CA GLU A 6 -16.30 12.39 -8.10
C GLU A 6 -15.65 11.35 -7.20
N ARG A 7 -16.46 10.44 -6.65
CA ARG A 7 -15.98 9.31 -5.83
C ARG A 7 -15.04 8.41 -6.64
N ALA A 8 -15.41 8.02 -7.86
CA ALA A 8 -14.54 7.22 -8.71
C ALA A 8 -13.16 7.89 -8.93
N THR A 9 -13.14 9.21 -9.08
CA THR A 9 -11.88 9.96 -9.27
C THR A 9 -11.01 9.96 -8.01
N GLU A 10 -11.59 10.10 -6.82
CA GLU A 10 -10.83 9.99 -5.55
C GLU A 10 -10.18 8.62 -5.39
N TRP A 11 -10.94 7.56 -5.72
CA TRP A 11 -10.46 6.18 -5.65
C TRP A 11 -9.36 5.90 -6.67
N ALA A 12 -9.52 6.36 -7.91
CA ALA A 12 -8.49 6.25 -8.95
C ALA A 12 -7.18 6.94 -8.52
N ALA A 13 -7.27 8.11 -7.91
CA ALA A 13 -6.11 8.82 -7.39
C ALA A 13 -5.40 8.05 -6.26
N ALA A 14 -6.17 7.47 -5.33
CA ALA A 14 -5.62 6.64 -4.27
C ALA A 14 -4.90 5.39 -4.80
N TYR A 15 -5.49 4.70 -5.79
CA TYR A 15 -4.87 3.54 -6.43
C TYR A 15 -3.59 3.91 -7.18
N GLY A 16 -3.62 4.96 -8.00
CA GLY A 16 -2.45 5.39 -8.75
C GLY A 16 -1.29 5.79 -7.84
N ALA A 17 -1.57 6.64 -6.84
CA ALA A 17 -0.57 7.06 -5.87
C ALA A 17 -0.06 5.89 -5.01
N GLY A 18 -0.97 5.00 -4.57
CA GLY A 18 -0.61 3.83 -3.79
C GLY A 18 0.25 2.83 -4.55
N ALA A 19 -0.09 2.55 -5.82
CA ALA A 19 0.68 1.66 -6.69
C ALA A 19 2.12 2.16 -6.88
N VAL A 20 2.28 3.46 -7.19
CA VAL A 20 3.59 4.08 -7.36
C VAL A 20 4.37 4.06 -6.05
N THR A 21 3.73 4.42 -4.93
CA THR A 21 4.40 4.49 -3.63
C THR A 21 4.86 3.12 -3.17
N PHE A 22 3.97 2.13 -3.15
CA PHE A 22 4.30 0.78 -2.70
C PHE A 22 5.30 0.12 -3.65
N GLY A 23 5.06 0.18 -4.96
CA GLY A 23 5.95 -0.42 -5.95
C GLY A 23 7.36 0.16 -5.91
N ALA A 24 7.50 1.48 -5.77
CA ALA A 24 8.82 2.12 -5.66
C ALA A 24 9.52 1.79 -4.33
N ALA A 25 8.79 1.83 -3.21
CA ALA A 25 9.33 1.48 -1.90
C ALA A 25 9.80 0.02 -1.88
N ASP A 26 8.99 -0.89 -2.40
CA ASP A 26 9.26 -2.32 -2.38
C ASP A 26 10.39 -2.70 -3.34
N ALA A 27 10.46 -2.09 -4.53
CA ALA A 27 11.60 -2.24 -5.43
C ALA A 27 12.91 -1.79 -4.78
N ALA A 28 12.89 -0.68 -4.03
CA ALA A 28 14.06 -0.21 -3.28
C ALA A 28 14.44 -1.19 -2.16
N TRP A 29 13.47 -1.68 -1.38
CA TRP A 29 13.70 -2.68 -0.33
C TRP A 29 14.31 -3.96 -0.87
N ILE A 30 13.73 -4.52 -1.93
CA ILE A 30 14.21 -5.75 -2.56
C ILE A 30 15.61 -5.56 -3.13
N GLY A 31 15.84 -4.47 -3.87
CA GLY A 31 17.11 -4.20 -4.53
C GLY A 31 18.26 -3.90 -3.57
N LEU A 32 17.98 -3.28 -2.42
CA LEU A 32 19.02 -2.81 -1.50
C LEU A 32 19.24 -3.75 -0.31
N ALA A 33 18.19 -4.40 0.20
CA ALA A 33 18.24 -5.14 1.46
C ALA A 33 17.72 -6.57 1.33
N ALA A 34 16.46 -6.75 0.91
CA ALA A 34 15.76 -8.03 1.05
C ALA A 34 16.47 -9.16 0.31
N ARG A 35 16.93 -8.91 -0.92
CA ARG A 35 17.63 -9.93 -1.71
C ARG A 35 18.89 -10.44 -0.99
N ARG A 36 19.72 -9.53 -0.47
CA ARG A 36 20.96 -9.89 0.24
C ARG A 36 20.67 -10.63 1.54
N LEU A 37 19.66 -10.17 2.27
CA LEU A 37 19.21 -10.80 3.52
C LEU A 37 18.71 -12.23 3.28
N TYR A 38 17.92 -12.44 2.22
CA TYR A 38 17.38 -13.76 1.92
C TYR A 38 18.47 -14.71 1.40
N GLU A 39 19.39 -14.20 0.57
CA GLU A 39 20.54 -14.97 0.07
C GLU A 39 21.48 -15.39 1.22
N SER A 40 21.62 -14.58 2.28
CA SER A 40 22.45 -14.94 3.44
C SER A 40 21.75 -15.85 4.44
N GLU A 41 20.50 -15.57 4.79
CA GLU A 41 19.80 -16.24 5.89
C GLU A 41 19.04 -17.50 5.44
N MET A 42 18.56 -17.53 4.20
CA MET A 42 17.71 -18.62 3.70
C MET A 42 18.01 -19.00 2.22
N PRO A 43 19.27 -19.22 1.83
CA PRO A 43 19.64 -19.49 0.43
C PRO A 43 18.95 -20.72 -0.16
N HIS A 44 18.66 -21.71 0.68
CA HIS A 44 18.02 -22.96 0.29
C HIS A 44 16.53 -22.81 -0.07
N LEU A 45 15.87 -21.71 0.32
CA LEU A 45 14.48 -21.41 -0.04
C LEU A 45 14.38 -20.50 -1.27
N MET A 46 15.50 -19.97 -1.76
CA MET A 46 15.49 -19.02 -2.86
C MET A 46 15.32 -19.73 -4.21
N SER A 47 14.32 -19.28 -4.97
CA SER A 47 14.13 -19.70 -6.36
C SER A 47 15.21 -19.08 -7.26
N SER A 48 15.68 -19.85 -8.25
CA SER A 48 16.54 -19.35 -9.33
C SER A 48 15.78 -18.54 -10.38
N THR A 49 14.43 -18.55 -10.34
CA THR A 49 13.58 -17.88 -11.30
C THR A 49 12.50 -17.04 -10.62
N LEU A 50 12.25 -15.84 -11.16
CA LEU A 50 11.17 -14.98 -10.71
C LEU A 50 9.86 -15.38 -11.38
N SER A 51 8.87 -15.81 -10.59
CA SER A 51 7.52 -16.08 -11.09
C SER A 51 6.70 -14.79 -11.13
N ALA A 52 6.50 -14.23 -12.32
CA ALA A 52 5.79 -12.96 -12.49
C ALA A 52 4.31 -13.04 -12.10
N ALA A 53 3.62 -14.15 -12.38
CA ALA A 53 2.19 -14.30 -12.10
C ALA A 53 1.83 -14.15 -10.61
N PRO A 54 2.44 -14.89 -9.66
CA PRO A 54 2.15 -14.70 -8.23
C PRO A 54 2.59 -13.33 -7.71
N ALA A 55 3.69 -12.76 -8.23
CA ALA A 55 4.13 -11.43 -7.85
C ALA A 55 3.09 -10.36 -8.23
N LEU A 56 2.61 -10.37 -9.48
CA LEU A 56 1.56 -9.45 -9.94
C LEU A 56 0.25 -9.65 -9.16
N GLY A 57 -0.12 -10.90 -8.87
CA GLY A 57 -1.28 -11.23 -8.04
C GLY A 57 -1.17 -10.61 -6.65
N PHE A 58 -0.01 -10.74 -5.99
CA PHE A 58 0.26 -10.11 -4.70
C PHE A 58 0.09 -8.60 -4.77
N TYR A 59 0.79 -7.91 -5.69
CA TYR A 59 0.72 -6.44 -5.78
C TYR A 59 -0.71 -5.93 -6.00
N ALA A 60 -1.49 -6.58 -6.86
CA ALA A 60 -2.87 -6.20 -7.13
C ALA A 60 -3.77 -6.37 -5.88
N LEU A 61 -3.74 -7.55 -5.26
CA LEU A 61 -4.56 -7.87 -4.08
C LEU A 61 -4.16 -7.02 -2.87
N TYR A 62 -2.86 -6.87 -2.66
CA TYR A 62 -2.32 -6.16 -1.52
C TYR A 62 -2.59 -4.66 -1.59
N LEU A 63 -2.45 -4.07 -2.78
CA LEU A 63 -2.82 -2.67 -3.00
C LEU A 63 -4.33 -2.46 -2.82
N ALA A 64 -5.16 -3.37 -3.35
CA ALA A 64 -6.60 -3.32 -3.13
C ALA A 64 -6.96 -3.37 -1.64
N GLY A 65 -6.37 -4.31 -0.88
CA GLY A 65 -6.54 -4.38 0.57
C GLY A 65 -6.11 -3.10 1.29
N THR A 66 -4.95 -2.56 0.92
CA THR A 66 -4.43 -1.31 1.50
C THR A 66 -5.36 -0.12 1.27
N VAL A 67 -5.84 0.06 0.03
CA VAL A 67 -6.73 1.18 -0.31
C VAL A 67 -8.09 1.05 0.38
N HIS A 68 -8.68 -0.16 0.43
CA HIS A 68 -10.00 -0.38 1.02
C HIS A 68 -10.01 -0.45 2.55
N LEU A 69 -8.92 -0.89 3.18
CA LEU A 69 -8.91 -1.10 4.64
C LEU A 69 -8.23 0.06 5.36
N ALA A 70 -7.09 0.53 4.86
CA ALA A 70 -6.29 1.57 5.50
C ALA A 70 -6.61 2.97 4.95
N THR A 71 -6.56 3.17 3.63
CA THR A 71 -6.71 4.50 3.01
C THR A 71 -8.14 5.03 3.11
N ARG A 72 -9.11 4.22 2.67
CA ARG A 72 -10.54 4.53 2.58
C ARG A 72 -10.85 5.92 1.99
N PRO A 73 -10.61 6.11 0.67
CA PRO A 73 -10.91 7.36 0.01
C PRO A 73 -12.38 7.73 0.18
N GLY A 74 -12.63 8.97 0.57
CA GLY A 74 -13.98 9.49 0.71
C GLY A 74 -14.54 9.48 2.12
N GLU A 75 -13.87 8.85 3.07
CA GLU A 75 -14.25 8.88 4.48
C GLU A 75 -13.55 10.03 5.21
N GLU A 76 -14.24 10.64 6.18
CA GLU A 76 -13.65 11.62 7.10
C GLU A 76 -12.80 10.89 8.14
N ARG A 77 -11.58 10.54 7.76
CA ARG A 77 -10.60 9.86 8.60
C ARG A 77 -9.33 10.68 8.71
N GLY A 78 -8.83 10.86 9.93
CA GLY A 78 -7.54 11.52 10.17
C GLY A 78 -6.36 10.70 9.64
N MET A 79 -5.29 11.39 9.27
CA MET A 79 -4.05 10.79 8.75
C MET A 79 -3.47 9.72 9.68
N GLY A 80 -3.47 9.97 10.99
CA GLY A 80 -2.99 9.01 12.00
C GLY A 80 -3.74 7.68 11.95
N ARG A 81 -5.05 7.68 11.64
CA ARG A 81 -5.84 6.45 11.51
C ARG A 81 -5.47 5.67 10.25
N ARG A 82 -5.15 6.35 9.15
CA ARG A 82 -4.70 5.70 7.90
C ARG A 82 -3.31 5.07 8.08
N ILE A 83 -2.40 5.81 8.71
CA ILE A 83 -1.05 5.32 9.05
C ILE A 83 -1.14 4.10 9.96
N ARG A 84 -1.89 4.19 11.06
CA ARG A 84 -2.06 3.09 12.03
C ARG A 84 -2.65 1.85 11.36
N ASP A 85 -3.74 1.99 10.63
CA ASP A 85 -4.41 0.85 10.02
C ASP A 85 -3.55 0.25 8.88
N GLY A 86 -2.80 1.07 8.15
CA GLY A 86 -1.81 0.61 7.18
C GLY A 86 -0.66 -0.16 7.84
N ALA A 87 -0.13 0.34 8.96
CA ALA A 87 0.92 -0.34 9.73
C ALA A 87 0.45 -1.70 10.25
N ILE A 88 -0.76 -1.77 10.82
CA ILE A 88 -1.35 -3.01 11.31
C ILE A 88 -1.57 -4.00 10.15
N LEU A 89 -2.17 -3.54 9.05
CA LEU A 89 -2.40 -4.38 7.87
C LEU A 89 -1.08 -4.97 7.35
N GLY A 90 -0.04 -4.15 7.25
CA GLY A 90 1.26 -4.58 6.75
C GLY A 90 2.00 -5.52 7.69
N ALA A 91 2.00 -5.24 8.99
CA ALA A 91 2.56 -6.14 9.98
C ALA A 91 1.88 -7.52 9.93
N CYS A 92 0.55 -7.55 9.82
CA CYS A 92 -0.21 -8.80 9.74
C CYS A 92 0.05 -9.55 8.43
N ALA A 93 0.08 -8.87 7.28
CA ALA A 93 0.27 -9.53 5.99
C ALA A 93 1.67 -10.15 5.86
N TYR A 94 2.71 -9.40 6.23
CA TYR A 94 4.08 -9.92 6.21
C TYR A 94 4.32 -10.93 7.34
N GLY A 95 3.68 -10.72 8.50
CA GLY A 95 3.69 -11.69 9.60
C GLY A 95 3.02 -13.01 9.24
N ALA A 96 1.95 -12.99 8.44
CA ALA A 96 1.30 -14.22 7.98
C ALA A 96 2.27 -15.11 7.19
N TRP A 97 3.13 -14.52 6.35
CA TRP A 97 4.20 -15.26 5.69
C TRP A 97 5.31 -15.65 6.67
N GLY A 98 5.92 -14.67 7.35
CA GLY A 98 7.12 -14.89 8.16
C GLY A 98 6.89 -15.78 9.38
N LEU A 99 5.80 -15.57 10.12
CA LEU A 99 5.49 -16.36 11.32
C LEU A 99 5.01 -17.75 10.97
N THR A 100 4.21 -17.90 9.90
CA THR A 100 3.81 -19.24 9.42
C THR A 100 5.02 -19.99 8.90
N GLY A 101 5.89 -19.34 8.13
CA GLY A 101 7.15 -19.90 7.66
C GLY A 101 8.02 -20.37 8.82
N ALA A 102 8.21 -19.54 9.85
CA ALA A 102 8.91 -19.90 11.08
C ALA A 102 8.27 -21.08 11.83
N ALA A 103 6.97 -21.30 11.70
CA ALA A 103 6.26 -22.39 12.35
C ALA A 103 6.30 -23.72 11.57
N VAL A 104 6.35 -23.68 10.23
CA VAL A 104 6.15 -24.88 9.39
C VAL A 104 7.33 -25.26 8.51
N LEU A 105 8.30 -24.36 8.28
CA LEU A 105 9.48 -24.62 7.45
C LEU A 105 10.70 -24.89 8.32
N ASP A 106 11.48 -25.91 7.95
CA ASP A 106 12.73 -26.22 8.63
C ASP A 106 13.74 -25.07 8.49
N ARG A 107 14.38 -24.69 9.60
CA ARG A 107 15.42 -23.65 9.66
C ARG A 107 15.02 -22.28 9.09
N PHE A 108 13.74 -21.91 9.15
CA PHE A 108 13.33 -20.57 8.77
C PHE A 108 13.77 -19.52 9.81
N PRO A 109 14.53 -18.48 9.41
CA PRO A 109 15.06 -17.46 10.32
C PRO A 109 13.98 -16.50 10.83
N VAL A 110 13.73 -16.52 12.15
CA VAL A 110 12.79 -15.59 12.81
C VAL A 110 13.20 -14.12 12.64
N SER A 111 14.51 -13.85 12.56
CA SER A 111 15.04 -12.51 12.26
C SER A 111 14.46 -11.94 10.95
N VAL A 112 14.41 -12.77 9.89
CA VAL A 112 13.83 -12.35 8.60
C VAL A 112 12.34 -12.07 8.73
N ALA A 113 11.59 -12.91 9.45
CA ALA A 113 10.16 -12.66 9.71
C ALA A 113 9.94 -11.30 10.39
N LEU A 114 10.72 -10.98 11.42
CA LEU A 114 10.58 -9.72 12.17
C LEU A 114 10.97 -8.50 11.32
N ILE A 115 12.04 -8.61 10.52
CA ILE A 115 12.46 -7.55 9.60
C ILE A 115 11.38 -7.30 8.55
N ASP A 116 10.85 -8.37 7.95
CA ASP A 116 9.77 -8.31 6.96
C ASP A 116 8.49 -7.72 7.55
N MET A 117 8.13 -8.06 8.79
CA MET A 117 7.00 -7.45 9.48
C MET A 117 7.20 -5.94 9.71
N ALA A 118 8.41 -5.53 10.12
CA ALA A 118 8.73 -4.12 10.31
C ALA A 118 8.67 -3.35 8.98
N TRP A 119 9.23 -3.93 7.91
CA TRP A 119 9.15 -3.37 6.56
C TRP A 119 7.70 -3.30 6.07
N GLY A 120 6.94 -4.39 6.21
CA GLY A 120 5.54 -4.47 5.83
C GLY A 120 4.70 -3.39 6.52
N ALA A 121 4.88 -3.21 7.83
CA ALA A 121 4.22 -2.15 8.58
C ALA A 121 4.58 -0.76 8.04
N PHE A 122 5.88 -0.49 7.85
CA PHE A 122 6.36 0.80 7.36
C PHE A 122 5.87 1.11 5.93
N GLY A 123 6.12 0.21 4.98
CA GLY A 123 5.78 0.41 3.56
C GLY A 123 4.27 0.56 3.35
N THR A 124 3.46 -0.16 4.12
CA THR A 124 2.00 -0.12 4.01
C THR A 124 1.43 1.14 4.68
N ALA A 125 1.98 1.56 5.82
CA ALA A 125 1.63 2.84 6.45
C ALA A 125 1.97 4.03 5.55
N LEU A 126 3.16 4.03 4.94
CA LEU A 126 3.59 5.04 3.97
C LEU A 126 2.64 5.09 2.77
N THR A 127 2.33 3.93 2.20
CA THR A 127 1.39 3.79 1.07
C THR A 127 0.01 4.33 1.42
N ALA A 128 -0.54 3.94 2.57
CA ALA A 128 -1.85 4.39 3.03
C ALA A 128 -1.89 5.92 3.24
N ALA A 129 -0.81 6.49 3.78
CA ALA A 129 -0.68 7.93 3.95
C ALA A 129 -0.67 8.67 2.62
N VAL A 130 0.23 8.29 1.69
CA VAL A 130 0.37 8.97 0.40
C VAL A 130 -0.89 8.82 -0.46
N ALA A 131 -1.47 7.62 -0.51
CA ALA A 131 -2.74 7.39 -1.20
C ALA A 131 -3.88 8.24 -0.61
N GLY A 132 -3.92 8.38 0.72
CA GLY A 132 -4.90 9.22 1.42
C GLY A 132 -4.74 10.70 1.09
N ILE A 133 -3.50 11.20 1.06
CA ILE A 133 -3.21 12.58 0.66
C ILE A 133 -3.65 12.83 -0.79
N ALA A 134 -3.37 11.89 -1.69
CA ALA A 134 -3.77 12.02 -3.10
C ALA A 134 -5.29 12.11 -3.26
N ALA A 135 -6.04 11.23 -2.58
CA ALA A 135 -7.49 11.25 -2.57
C ALA A 135 -8.06 12.55 -1.99
N ASP A 136 -7.54 13.02 -0.86
CA ASP A 136 -8.02 14.23 -0.20
C ASP A 136 -7.73 15.48 -1.03
N ARG A 137 -6.59 15.54 -1.75
CA ARG A 137 -6.28 16.63 -2.68
C ARG A 137 -7.27 16.68 -3.85
N VAL A 138 -7.65 15.53 -4.40
CA VAL A 138 -8.67 15.46 -5.46
C VAL A 138 -10.02 15.92 -4.93
N ARG A 139 -10.44 15.46 -3.74
CA ARG A 139 -11.68 15.91 -3.10
C ARG A 139 -11.69 17.41 -2.86
N GLY A 140 -10.58 17.96 -2.37
CA GLY A 140 -10.42 19.41 -2.15
C GLY A 140 -10.66 20.22 -3.44
N ARG A 141 -10.06 19.79 -4.55
CA ARG A 141 -10.26 20.42 -5.87
C ARG A 141 -11.71 20.35 -6.35
N GLN A 142 -12.38 19.21 -6.15
CA GLN A 142 -13.80 19.04 -6.50
C GLN A 142 -14.69 19.99 -5.69
N ARG A 143 -14.46 20.09 -4.37
CA ARG A 143 -15.20 21.02 -3.50
C ARG A 143 -15.03 22.48 -3.93
N SER A 144 -13.80 22.92 -4.21
CA SER A 144 -13.55 24.28 -4.70
C SER A 144 -14.25 24.57 -6.03
N ARG A 145 -14.31 23.59 -6.94
CA ARG A 145 -15.02 23.73 -8.23
C ARG A 145 -16.53 23.86 -8.05
N SER A 146 -17.12 23.14 -7.09
CA SER A 146 -18.56 23.22 -6.80
C SER A 146 -19.00 24.56 -6.20
N LEU A 147 -18.08 25.29 -5.55
CA LEU A 147 -18.35 26.57 -4.90
C LEU A 147 -18.08 27.78 -5.81
N ALA A 148 -17.49 27.58 -7.00
CA ALA A 148 -17.23 28.67 -7.92
C ALA A 148 -18.55 29.20 -8.53
N PRO A 149 -18.82 30.52 -8.51
CA PRO A 149 -20.05 31.08 -9.05
C PRO A 149 -20.16 30.77 -10.56
N SER A 150 -21.34 30.35 -11.00
CA SER A 150 -21.61 30.08 -12.42
C SER A 150 -21.42 31.39 -13.20
N ARG A 151 -20.36 31.49 -14.00
CA ARG A 151 -20.23 32.59 -14.96
C ARG A 151 -21.37 32.47 -15.96
N SER A 152 -22.41 33.29 -15.82
CA SER A 152 -23.44 33.43 -16.85
C SER A 152 -22.78 33.99 -18.12
N PRO A 153 -23.06 33.46 -19.31
CA PRO A 153 -22.60 34.10 -20.54
C PRO A 153 -23.22 35.50 -20.62
N SER A 154 -22.38 36.54 -20.60
CA SER A 154 -22.82 37.88 -21.01
C SER A 154 -23.26 37.77 -22.47
N ARG A 155 -24.54 38.06 -22.70
CA ARG A 155 -25.15 38.15 -24.03
C ARG A 155 -24.44 39.19 -24.88
#